data_AF-A0A7Y3P2M1-F1
#
_entry.id   AF-A0A7Y3P2M1-F1
#
_cell.length_a   1.000
_cell.length_b   1.000
_cell.length_c   1.000
_cell.angle_alpha   90.00
_cell.angle_beta   90.00
_cell.angle_gamma   90.00
#
_symmetry.space_group_name_H-M   'P 1'
#
loop_
_entity.id
_entity.type
_entity.pdbx_description
1 polymer ?
#
loop_
_entity_poly.entity_id
_entity_poly.type
_entity_poly.pdbx_seq_one_letter_code
_entity_poly.pdbx_strand_id
1 'polypeptide(L)'
;MKYELSILICSISARLKAFSELAAELEAQASGKSVEILWLGDNRAMSVGEKRNKLLALARGRYVCFADDDDRVEPDYITEILKGIQKSPDVVCFNVGFRNEEAGGEEITALFSINHAFNRNFAKQRIRMPNHLMAVKRELALQAGFPEKSFGEDTEYGLRLRGASKSRALLNTEYHCGKVLYHYRFNPAESATHHLNPANGVRKAAEREQPVKMDVVMVSDGSRKELMEMTQRAIDSMQAEDVNIIVAEKQNGIRYAHADTLAQPSPFNYNECLNKGAMLGNSSFICFTNNDVLFPQGFVKQVISKMNATKGGIPADVLSVRNQHGFIHPEMISGFCFVMRRSTWNKIGGLDTRYRFWCADNVTSEQIASAGLKEIKSDIAVIHFTSASLKTLDAHTHHEYTTGCVKRFNRDYGRNVLGMGK
;
A
#
# COMPACT_ATOMS: atom_id res chain seq x y z
N MET A 1 -4.27 38.98 -11.25
CA MET A 1 -3.22 38.77 -10.22
C MET A 1 -2.64 37.38 -10.40
N LYS A 2 -1.32 37.24 -10.30
CA LYS A 2 -0.63 35.94 -10.39
C LYS A 2 -0.26 35.52 -8.97
N TYR A 3 -0.95 34.52 -8.42
CA TYR A 3 -0.68 34.02 -7.07
C TYR A 3 0.55 33.11 -7.08
N GLU A 4 1.38 33.17 -6.05
CA GLU A 4 2.51 32.22 -5.89
C GLU A 4 2.04 30.89 -5.30
N LEU A 5 1.06 30.93 -4.38
CA LEU A 5 0.53 29.76 -3.70
C LEU A 5 -1.00 29.79 -3.66
N SER A 6 -1.61 28.64 -3.94
CA SER A 6 -3.00 28.35 -3.60
C SER A 6 -3.07 27.36 -2.44
N ILE A 7 -3.80 27.73 -1.39
CA ILE A 7 -4.09 26.82 -0.28
C ILE A 7 -5.54 26.36 -0.44
N LEU A 8 -5.73 25.04 -0.54
CA LEU A 8 -6.99 24.41 -0.93
C LEU A 8 -7.57 23.64 0.27
N ILE A 9 -8.80 23.95 0.66
CA ILE A 9 -9.42 23.36 1.86
C ILE A 9 -10.69 22.60 1.47
N CYS A 10 -10.70 21.29 1.73
CA CYS A 10 -11.92 20.49 1.61
C CYS A 10 -12.62 20.48 2.96
N SER A 11 -13.93 20.74 2.97
CA SER A 11 -14.70 20.70 4.23
C SER A 11 -16.05 20.01 4.03
N ILE A 12 -16.79 19.88 5.12
CA ILE A 12 -18.17 19.41 5.16
C ILE A 12 -19.01 20.30 6.08
N SER A 13 -20.32 20.35 5.88
CA SER A 13 -21.23 21.18 6.67
C SER A 13 -21.11 20.93 8.18
N ALA A 14 -20.81 19.70 8.59
CA ALA A 14 -20.62 19.34 10.01
C ALA A 14 -19.31 19.87 10.64
N ARG A 15 -18.36 20.37 9.83
CA ARG A 15 -17.04 20.85 10.27
C ARG A 15 -16.81 22.33 10.01
N LEU A 16 -17.87 23.08 9.67
CA LEU A 16 -17.77 24.51 9.34
C LEU A 16 -17.07 25.34 10.42
N LYS A 17 -17.22 24.97 11.70
CA LYS A 17 -16.50 25.63 12.79
C LYS A 17 -14.98 25.43 12.68
N ALA A 18 -14.52 24.18 12.61
CA ALA A 18 -13.10 23.86 12.48
C ALA A 18 -12.50 24.50 11.21
N PHE A 19 -13.21 24.39 10.08
CA PHE A 19 -12.88 25.11 8.86
C PHE A 19 -12.71 26.61 9.07
N SER A 20 -13.68 27.27 9.74
CA SER A 20 -13.63 28.72 9.93
C SER A 20 -12.46 29.18 10.77
N GLU A 21 -12.02 28.38 11.74
CA GLU A 21 -10.87 28.66 12.59
C GLU A 21 -9.57 28.59 11.77
N LEU A 22 -9.38 27.50 11.01
CA LEU A 22 -8.23 27.34 10.12
C LEU A 22 -8.19 28.40 9.01
N ALA A 23 -9.34 28.69 8.38
CA ALA A 23 -9.43 29.67 7.32
C ALA A 23 -9.05 31.07 7.82
N ALA A 24 -9.54 31.47 8.99
CA ALA A 24 -9.18 32.75 9.60
C ALA A 24 -7.68 32.86 9.90
N GLU A 25 -7.05 31.78 10.39
CA GLU A 25 -5.61 31.74 10.62
C GLU A 25 -4.82 31.86 9.31
N LEU A 26 -5.20 31.10 8.27
CA LEU A 26 -4.55 31.15 6.97
C LEU A 26 -4.73 32.51 6.28
N GLU A 27 -5.91 33.13 6.37
CA GLU A 27 -6.18 34.47 5.84
C GLU A 27 -5.32 35.52 6.54
N ALA A 28 -5.20 35.44 7.88
CA ALA A 28 -4.31 36.31 8.65
C ALA A 28 -2.85 36.15 8.20
N GLN A 29 -2.38 34.91 8.03
CA GLN A 29 -1.03 34.64 7.52
C GLN A 29 -0.83 35.07 6.05
N ALA A 30 -1.87 35.04 5.22
CA ALA A 30 -1.84 35.38 3.80
C ALA A 30 -1.89 36.89 3.55
N SER A 31 -2.34 37.69 4.52
CA SER A 31 -2.45 39.14 4.41
C SER A 31 -1.16 39.80 3.89
N GLY A 32 -1.27 40.56 2.80
CA GLY A 32 -0.15 41.23 2.14
C GLY A 32 0.77 40.32 1.31
N LYS A 33 0.45 39.03 1.13
CA LYS A 33 1.23 38.05 0.36
C LYS A 33 0.50 37.60 -0.91
N SER A 34 1.25 37.06 -1.86
CA SER A 34 0.71 36.53 -3.12
C SER A 34 0.13 35.11 -2.93
N VAL A 35 -0.93 35.01 -2.13
CA VAL A 35 -1.56 33.75 -1.73
C VAL A 35 -3.06 33.84 -2.00
N GLU A 36 -3.63 32.77 -2.56
CA GLU A 36 -5.07 32.57 -2.60
C GLU A 36 -5.46 31.40 -1.70
N ILE A 37 -6.62 31.51 -1.08
CA ILE A 37 -7.22 30.45 -0.27
C ILE A 37 -8.55 30.11 -0.92
N LEU A 38 -8.73 28.84 -1.28
CA LEU A 38 -9.96 28.33 -1.87
C LEU A 38 -10.47 27.19 -1.00
N TRP A 39 -11.78 27.14 -0.79
CA TRP A 39 -12.38 26.05 -0.07
C TRP A 39 -13.64 25.54 -0.76
N LEU A 40 -13.93 24.26 -0.56
CA LEU A 40 -15.15 23.62 -1.07
C LEU A 40 -15.72 22.71 0.00
N GLY A 41 -16.90 23.08 0.49
CA GLY A 41 -17.66 22.32 1.47
C GLY A 41 -19.02 21.87 0.94
N ASP A 42 -19.49 20.75 1.44
CA ASP A 42 -20.83 20.22 1.17
C ASP A 42 -21.34 19.35 2.32
N ASN A 43 -22.48 18.70 2.14
CA ASN A 43 -23.04 17.75 3.11
C ASN A 43 -22.55 16.30 2.90
N ARG A 44 -21.29 16.09 2.47
CA ARG A 44 -20.69 14.79 2.08
C ARG A 44 -21.21 14.21 0.76
N ALA A 45 -21.81 15.02 -0.10
CA ALA A 45 -22.31 14.58 -1.40
C ALA A 45 -21.17 14.22 -2.38
N MET A 46 -20.10 15.00 -2.36
CA MET A 46 -18.89 14.80 -3.14
C MET A 46 -17.86 14.02 -2.34
N SER A 47 -17.11 13.16 -3.04
CA SER A 47 -15.94 12.52 -2.46
C SER A 47 -14.84 13.56 -2.14
N VAL A 48 -13.93 13.25 -1.22
CA VAL A 48 -12.79 14.14 -0.92
C VAL A 48 -11.95 14.34 -2.18
N GLY A 49 -11.64 13.28 -2.92
CA GLY A 49 -10.91 13.37 -4.19
C GLY A 49 -11.60 14.23 -5.25
N GLU A 50 -12.94 14.16 -5.35
CA GLU A 50 -13.71 15.03 -6.25
C GLU A 50 -13.57 16.51 -5.85
N LYS A 51 -13.71 16.83 -4.56
CA LYS A 51 -13.51 18.21 -4.07
C LYS A 51 -12.10 18.70 -4.36
N ARG A 52 -11.09 17.85 -4.12
CA ARG A 52 -9.68 18.19 -4.40
C ARG A 52 -9.46 18.50 -5.87
N ASN A 53 -10.01 17.70 -6.79
CA ASN A 53 -9.91 17.96 -8.23
C ASN A 53 -10.60 19.26 -8.64
N LYS A 54 -11.80 19.56 -8.10
CA LYS A 54 -12.52 20.81 -8.39
C LYS A 54 -11.73 22.04 -7.89
N LEU A 55 -11.22 21.98 -6.66
CA LEU A 55 -10.39 23.05 -6.10
C LEU A 55 -9.09 23.24 -6.88
N LEU A 56 -8.44 22.15 -7.28
CA LEU A 56 -7.23 22.18 -8.08
C LEU A 56 -7.45 22.82 -9.46
N ALA A 57 -8.60 22.56 -10.09
CA ALA A 57 -8.98 23.20 -11.35
C ALA A 57 -9.22 24.72 -11.18
N LEU A 58 -9.81 25.13 -10.06
CA LEU A 58 -10.09 26.54 -9.74
C LEU A 58 -8.83 27.33 -9.33
N ALA A 59 -7.84 26.65 -8.74
CA ALA A 59 -6.59 27.24 -8.29
C ALA A 59 -5.88 28.00 -9.43
N ARG A 60 -5.19 29.09 -9.09
CA ARG A 60 -4.44 29.98 -9.99
C ARG A 60 -3.01 30.23 -9.50
N GLY A 61 -2.65 29.71 -8.33
CA GLY A 61 -1.30 29.78 -7.77
C GLY A 61 -0.30 29.00 -8.61
N ARG A 62 0.96 29.46 -8.61
CA ARG A 62 2.07 28.72 -9.22
C ARG A 62 2.30 27.37 -8.53
N TYR A 63 2.09 27.33 -7.21
CA TYR A 63 2.06 26.13 -6.40
C TYR A 63 0.69 25.95 -5.75
N VAL A 64 0.38 24.71 -5.40
CA VAL A 64 -0.83 24.33 -4.66
C VAL A 64 -0.45 23.43 -3.49
N CYS A 65 -1.09 23.63 -2.34
CA CYS A 65 -1.15 22.65 -1.26
C CYS A 65 -2.56 22.57 -0.71
N PHE A 66 -2.84 21.48 -0.02
CA PHE A 66 -4.07 21.31 0.74
C PHE A 66 -3.81 21.48 2.23
N ALA A 67 -4.79 22.02 2.94
CA ALA A 67 -4.86 21.99 4.39
C ALA A 67 -6.22 21.36 4.78
N ASP A 68 -6.19 20.37 5.64
CA ASP A 68 -7.39 19.71 6.14
C ASP A 68 -8.03 20.56 7.25
N ASP A 69 -9.36 20.62 7.26
CA ASP A 69 -10.13 21.58 8.05
C ASP A 69 -10.08 21.38 9.58
N ASP A 70 -9.55 20.25 10.03
CA ASP A 70 -9.38 19.84 11.43
C ASP A 70 -7.92 19.84 11.91
N ASP A 71 -6.99 20.31 11.09
CA ASP A 71 -5.57 20.38 11.42
C ASP A 71 -5.11 21.79 11.86
N ARG A 72 -3.88 21.87 12.37
CA ARG A 72 -3.23 23.14 12.74
C ARG A 72 -1.99 23.41 11.89
N VAL A 73 -1.72 24.69 11.66
CA VAL A 73 -0.50 25.17 11.00
C VAL A 73 0.34 25.99 11.97
N GLU A 74 1.64 26.11 11.71
CA GLU A 74 2.50 27.03 12.46
C GLU A 74 2.28 28.49 12.00
N PRO A 75 2.52 29.50 12.86
CA PRO A 75 2.36 30.90 12.50
C PRO A 75 3.22 31.37 11.31
N ASP A 76 4.33 30.68 11.02
CA ASP A 76 5.21 30.95 9.89
C ASP A 76 4.94 30.05 8.66
N TYR A 77 3.90 29.20 8.69
CA TYR A 77 3.56 28.22 7.64
C TYR A 77 3.61 28.79 6.23
N ILE A 78 2.80 29.81 5.94
CA ILE A 78 2.74 30.43 4.60
C ILE A 78 4.07 31.08 4.22
N THR A 79 4.73 31.74 5.18
CA THR A 79 6.00 32.45 4.95
C THR A 79 7.11 31.48 4.55
N GLU A 80 7.22 30.34 5.23
CA GLU A 80 8.24 29.34 4.97
C GLU A 80 8.00 28.58 3.66
N ILE A 81 6.73 28.30 3.32
CA ILE A 81 6.38 27.74 2.00
C ILE A 81 6.79 28.72 0.89
N LEU A 82 6.45 30.01 1.00
CA LEU A 82 6.80 31.01 0.00
C LEU A 82 8.32 31.15 -0.18
N LYS A 83 9.12 31.06 0.90
CA LYS A 83 10.60 31.01 0.82
C LYS A 83 11.09 29.81 0.01
N GLY A 84 10.46 28.64 0.19
CA GLY A 84 10.78 27.44 -0.60
C GLY A 84 10.39 27.60 -2.07
N ILE A 85 9.23 28.18 -2.34
CA ILE A 85 8.71 28.45 -3.69
C ILE A 85 9.64 29.38 -4.48
N GLN A 86 10.33 30.32 -3.83
CA GLN A 86 11.33 31.18 -4.48
C GLN A 86 12.50 30.39 -5.08
N LYS A 87 12.80 29.19 -4.56
CA LYS A 87 13.82 28.29 -5.14
C LYS A 87 13.33 27.53 -6.37
N SER A 88 12.04 27.65 -6.69
CA SER A 88 11.37 27.02 -7.83
C SER A 88 11.51 25.48 -7.97
N PRO A 89 11.46 24.69 -6.87
CA PRO A 89 11.48 23.23 -6.96
C PRO A 89 10.15 22.68 -7.50
N ASP A 90 10.05 21.42 -7.88
CA ASP A 90 8.77 20.82 -8.25
C ASP A 90 7.83 20.69 -7.04
N VAL A 91 8.42 20.51 -5.84
CA VAL A 91 7.70 20.45 -4.57
C VAL A 91 8.48 21.15 -3.44
N VAL A 92 7.76 21.83 -2.56
CA VAL A 92 8.27 22.28 -1.26
C VAL A 92 7.78 21.33 -0.19
N CYS A 93 8.73 20.69 0.49
CA CYS A 93 8.48 19.77 1.60
C CYS A 93 8.77 20.43 2.95
N PHE A 94 7.96 20.06 3.94
CA PHE A 94 8.11 20.44 5.33
C PHE A 94 7.80 19.24 6.20
N ASN A 95 8.25 19.29 7.46
CA ASN A 95 7.92 18.23 8.42
C ASN A 95 6.51 18.43 8.94
N VAL A 96 5.86 17.32 9.28
CA VAL A 96 4.51 17.31 9.87
C VAL A 96 4.59 16.70 11.26
N GLY A 97 4.08 17.41 12.26
CA GLY A 97 3.81 16.86 13.59
C GLY A 97 2.62 15.92 13.47
N PHE A 98 2.80 14.65 13.81
CA PHE A 98 1.73 13.66 13.82
C PHE A 98 1.41 13.28 15.26
N ARG A 99 0.14 13.46 15.65
CA ARG A 99 -0.37 12.97 16.93
C ARG A 99 -1.58 12.06 16.71
N ASN A 100 -1.59 10.92 17.37
CA ASN A 100 -2.78 10.08 17.50
C ASN A 100 -3.44 10.37 18.84
N GLU A 101 -4.60 11.03 18.82
CA GLU A 101 -5.36 11.43 20.00
C GLU A 101 -5.88 10.20 20.77
N GLU A 102 -6.28 9.12 20.09
CA GLU A 102 -6.83 7.90 20.72
C GLU A 102 -5.75 7.13 21.51
N ALA A 103 -4.51 7.12 20.99
CA ALA A 103 -3.41 6.40 21.63
C ALA A 103 -2.78 7.16 22.81
N GLY A 104 -3.26 8.36 23.14
CA GLY A 104 -2.60 9.26 24.09
C GLY A 104 -1.15 9.60 23.70
N GLY A 105 -0.80 9.41 22.42
CA GLY A 105 0.58 9.28 21.98
C GLY A 105 1.37 10.58 22.03
N GLU A 106 2.69 10.43 22.18
CA GLU A 106 3.65 11.50 21.91
C GLU A 106 3.54 11.95 20.45
N GLU A 107 3.72 13.25 20.22
CA GLU A 107 3.80 13.78 18.87
C GLU A 107 5.10 13.29 18.20
N ILE A 108 4.97 12.65 17.04
CA ILE A 108 6.12 12.17 16.26
C ILE A 108 6.21 12.91 14.95
N THR A 109 7.43 13.08 14.44
CA THR A 109 7.64 13.82 13.20
C THR A 109 7.50 12.93 11.97
N ALA A 110 6.74 13.39 10.99
CA ALA A 110 6.71 12.85 9.64
C ALA A 110 7.58 13.69 8.71
N LEU A 111 8.59 13.05 8.11
CA LEU A 111 9.55 13.61 7.18
C LEU A 111 9.07 13.31 5.75
N PHE A 112 8.91 14.36 4.94
CA PHE A 112 8.45 14.26 3.56
C PHE A 112 9.59 14.50 2.58
N SER A 113 9.80 13.59 1.63
CA SER A 113 10.82 13.77 0.58
C SER A 113 10.54 12.92 -0.66
N ILE A 114 10.86 13.43 -1.84
CA ILE A 114 10.83 12.69 -3.12
C ILE A 114 11.78 11.49 -3.11
N ASN A 115 12.79 11.48 -2.22
CA ASN A 115 13.74 10.38 -2.08
C ASN A 115 13.17 9.18 -1.31
N HIS A 116 12.00 9.34 -0.68
CA HIS A 116 11.32 8.24 -0.02
C HIS A 116 10.58 7.38 -1.05
N ALA A 117 11.08 6.16 -1.29
CA ALA A 117 10.48 5.26 -2.26
C ALA A 117 9.05 4.82 -1.89
N PHE A 118 8.73 4.84 -0.59
CA PHE A 118 7.41 4.51 -0.02
C PHE A 118 7.26 5.08 1.39
N ASN A 119 6.01 5.20 1.84
CA ASN A 119 5.67 5.60 3.21
C ASN A 119 6.11 4.51 4.21
N ARG A 120 6.80 4.89 5.29
CA ARG A 120 7.12 3.95 6.40
C ARG A 120 6.89 4.60 7.75
N ASN A 121 6.52 3.78 8.73
CA ASN A 121 6.40 4.16 10.13
C ASN A 121 7.55 3.56 10.91
N PHE A 122 8.25 4.39 11.67
CA PHE A 122 9.23 3.98 12.67
C PHE A 122 8.71 4.31 14.07
N ALA A 123 9.39 3.84 15.11
CA ALA A 123 8.96 4.03 16.50
C ALA A 123 8.83 5.52 16.88
N LYS A 124 9.74 6.39 16.40
CA LYS A 124 9.79 7.82 16.78
C LYS A 124 9.65 8.79 15.61
N GLN A 125 9.48 8.27 14.40
CA GLN A 125 9.38 9.11 13.20
C GLN A 125 8.63 8.40 12.09
N ARG A 126 8.16 9.15 11.12
CA ARG A 126 7.52 8.66 9.91
C ARG A 126 8.29 9.20 8.72
N ILE A 127 8.42 8.40 7.67
CA ILE A 127 8.85 8.90 6.36
C ILE A 127 7.68 8.80 5.39
N ARG A 128 7.54 9.81 4.55
CA ARG A 128 6.40 9.96 3.64
C ARG A 128 6.85 10.45 2.28
N MET A 129 6.24 9.92 1.23
CA MET A 129 6.28 10.54 -0.09
C MET A 129 5.50 11.87 -0.03
N PRO A 130 5.85 12.88 -0.85
CA PRO A 130 5.04 14.07 -1.00
C PRO A 130 3.58 13.71 -1.33
N ASN A 131 2.64 14.31 -0.61
CA ASN A 131 1.21 14.13 -0.79
C ASN A 131 0.52 15.50 -0.91
N HIS A 132 -0.79 15.55 -0.69
CA HIS A 132 -1.61 16.76 -0.79
C HIS A 132 -1.17 17.91 0.14
N LEU A 133 -0.52 17.61 1.28
CA LEU A 133 -0.07 18.64 2.23
C LEU A 133 1.10 19.45 1.68
N MET A 134 1.96 18.83 0.86
CA MET A 134 3.15 19.49 0.33
C MET A 134 2.77 20.49 -0.76
N ALA A 135 3.52 21.61 -0.86
CA ALA A 135 3.25 22.59 -1.91
C ALA A 135 3.90 22.15 -3.23
N VAL A 136 3.08 21.71 -4.18
CA VAL A 136 3.50 21.15 -5.47
C VAL A 136 3.23 22.17 -6.57
N LYS A 137 4.09 22.24 -7.61
CA LYS A 137 3.78 23.04 -8.81
C LYS A 137 2.41 22.66 -9.36
N ARG A 138 1.57 23.67 -9.59
CA ARG A 138 0.16 23.46 -9.99
C ARG A 138 0.01 22.55 -11.21
N GLU A 139 0.86 22.71 -12.22
CA GLU A 139 0.84 21.90 -13.44
C GLU A 139 1.09 20.41 -13.18
N LEU A 140 2.00 20.08 -12.25
CA LEU A 140 2.31 18.70 -11.86
C LEU A 140 1.19 18.11 -11.00
N ALA A 141 0.62 18.91 -10.10
CA ALA A 141 -0.53 18.52 -9.31
C ALA A 141 -1.75 18.21 -10.21
N LEU A 142 -2.03 19.05 -11.21
CA LEU A 142 -3.08 18.84 -12.20
C LEU A 142 -2.86 17.57 -13.03
N GLN A 143 -1.61 17.31 -13.41
CA GLN A 143 -1.26 16.10 -14.16
C GLN A 143 -1.42 14.82 -13.32
N ALA A 144 -1.12 14.87 -12.01
CA ALA A 144 -1.34 13.75 -11.12
C ALA A 144 -2.85 13.50 -10.88
N GLY A 145 -3.57 14.54 -10.45
CA GLY A 145 -4.98 14.46 -10.08
C GLY A 145 -5.27 13.48 -8.92
N PHE A 146 -6.46 13.58 -8.34
CA PHE A 146 -6.92 12.67 -7.30
C PHE A 146 -7.91 11.65 -7.89
N PRO A 147 -7.91 10.39 -7.42
CA PRO A 147 -9.04 9.50 -7.66
C PRO A 147 -10.29 10.05 -6.95
N GLU A 148 -11.46 9.96 -7.57
CA GLU A 148 -12.74 10.43 -7.00
C GLU A 148 -13.27 9.47 -5.92
N LYS A 149 -12.52 9.37 -4.83
CA LYS A 149 -12.83 8.59 -3.62
C LYS A 149 -12.45 9.40 -2.38
N SER A 150 -13.03 9.02 -1.24
CA SER A 150 -12.80 9.73 0.03
C SER A 150 -11.75 9.09 0.93
N PHE A 151 -11.29 7.87 0.64
CA PHE A 151 -10.28 7.17 1.43
C PHE A 151 -9.11 6.71 0.56
N GLY A 152 -7.88 7.03 0.98
CA GLY A 152 -6.64 6.64 0.31
C GLY A 152 -6.38 7.38 -1.02
N GLU A 153 -7.15 8.43 -1.28
CA GLU A 153 -6.99 9.35 -2.40
C GLU A 153 -5.70 10.16 -2.31
N ASP A 154 -5.29 10.55 -1.11
CA ASP A 154 -4.03 11.24 -0.83
C ASP A 154 -2.80 10.38 -1.14
N THR A 155 -2.88 9.10 -0.77
CA THR A 155 -1.83 8.11 -0.95
C THR A 155 -1.67 7.81 -2.43
N GLU A 156 -2.79 7.66 -3.14
CA GLU A 156 -2.76 7.46 -4.59
C GLU A 156 -2.24 8.71 -5.32
N TYR A 157 -2.61 9.92 -4.89
CA TYR A 157 -2.05 11.17 -5.42
C TYR A 157 -0.52 11.23 -5.25
N GLY A 158 -0.01 10.89 -4.06
CA GLY A 158 1.44 10.82 -3.83
C GLY A 158 2.14 9.78 -4.71
N LEU A 159 1.51 8.62 -4.94
CA LEU A 159 2.02 7.61 -5.87
C LEU A 159 2.04 8.11 -7.33
N ARG A 160 1.01 8.85 -7.77
CA ARG A 160 0.96 9.46 -9.11
C ARG A 160 2.05 10.52 -9.29
N LEU A 161 2.28 11.36 -8.28
CA LEU A 161 3.38 12.34 -8.27
C LEU A 161 4.76 11.68 -8.38
N ARG A 162 4.98 10.60 -7.61
CA ARG A 162 6.23 9.81 -7.64
C ARG A 162 6.42 9.09 -8.98
N GLY A 163 5.34 8.63 -9.60
CA GLY A 163 5.37 7.76 -10.76
C GLY A 163 5.89 6.35 -10.45
N ALA A 164 5.78 5.43 -11.42
CA ALA A 164 6.22 4.04 -11.26
C ALA A 164 7.75 3.89 -11.14
N SER A 165 8.51 4.82 -11.72
CA SER A 165 9.97 4.86 -11.72
C SER A 165 10.46 6.30 -11.72
N LYS A 166 11.74 6.53 -11.39
CA LYS A 166 12.34 7.88 -11.42
C LYS A 166 12.21 8.57 -12.79
N SER A 167 12.32 7.81 -13.88
CA SER A 167 12.12 8.32 -15.24
C SER A 167 10.68 8.69 -15.60
N ARG A 168 9.70 8.28 -14.77
CA ARG A 168 8.27 8.59 -14.92
C ARG A 168 7.75 9.46 -13.77
N ALA A 169 8.63 9.99 -12.94
CA ALA A 169 8.27 10.84 -11.83
C ALA A 169 7.86 12.23 -12.33
N LEU A 170 6.78 12.77 -11.77
CA LEU A 170 6.42 14.17 -11.99
C LEU A 170 7.32 15.09 -11.16
N LEU A 171 7.66 14.67 -9.94
CA LEU A 171 8.52 15.42 -9.03
C LEU A 171 9.98 14.99 -9.19
N ASN A 172 10.84 15.92 -9.63
CA ASN A 172 12.27 15.67 -9.82
C ASN A 172 13.15 16.53 -8.90
N THR A 173 12.63 17.69 -8.47
CA THR A 173 13.32 18.62 -7.58
C THR A 173 12.48 18.93 -6.34
N GLU A 174 13.12 18.99 -5.18
CA GLU A 174 12.48 19.37 -3.92
C GLU A 174 13.25 20.48 -3.22
N TYR A 175 12.53 21.30 -2.46
CA TYR A 175 13.10 22.14 -1.40
C TYR A 175 12.53 21.68 -0.08
N HIS A 176 13.39 21.33 0.88
CA HIS A 176 12.95 20.92 2.21
C HIS A 176 13.20 22.05 3.22
N CYS A 177 12.16 22.57 3.87
CA CYS A 177 12.32 23.70 4.81
C CYS A 177 12.95 23.27 6.15
N GLY A 178 12.86 21.98 6.51
CA GLY A 178 13.45 21.40 7.72
C GLY A 178 12.65 21.65 9.00
N LYS A 179 11.65 22.54 8.95
CA LYS A 179 10.77 22.87 10.07
C LYS A 179 9.53 21.98 10.08
N VAL A 180 8.99 21.74 11.27
CA VAL A 180 7.60 21.30 11.42
C VAL A 180 6.72 22.51 11.19
N LEU A 181 5.85 22.49 10.18
CA LEU A 181 4.98 23.64 9.86
C LEU A 181 3.48 23.30 9.93
N TYR A 182 3.16 22.02 10.12
CA TYR A 182 1.81 21.49 10.03
C TYR A 182 1.65 20.39 11.06
N HIS A 183 0.49 20.33 11.70
CA HIS A 183 0.17 19.42 12.79
C HIS A 183 -1.07 18.63 12.45
N TYR A 184 -0.84 17.37 12.08
CA TYR A 184 -1.90 16.41 11.80
C TYR A 184 -2.35 15.71 13.08
N ARG A 185 -3.62 15.90 13.43
CA ARG A 185 -4.24 15.27 14.60
C ARG A 185 -5.19 14.18 14.18
N PHE A 186 -4.72 12.94 14.29
CA PHE A 186 -5.56 11.80 14.02
C PHE A 186 -6.48 11.51 15.21
N ASN A 187 -7.78 11.72 15.01
CA ASN A 187 -8.83 11.22 15.89
C ASN A 187 -9.82 10.38 15.06
N PRO A 188 -9.89 9.05 15.28
CA PRO A 188 -10.76 8.19 14.49
C PRO A 188 -12.25 8.47 14.72
N ALA A 189 -12.64 9.02 15.86
CA ALA A 189 -14.02 9.40 16.14
C ALA A 189 -14.46 10.66 15.37
N GLU A 190 -13.52 11.56 15.09
CA GLU A 190 -13.79 12.82 14.40
C GLU A 190 -13.50 12.73 12.90
N SER A 191 -12.67 11.78 12.47
CA SER A 191 -12.28 11.62 11.07
C SER A 191 -13.48 11.26 10.17
N ALA A 192 -13.76 12.14 9.21
CA ALA A 192 -14.86 11.99 8.26
C ALA A 192 -14.62 10.90 7.21
N THR A 193 -13.39 10.39 7.08
CA THR A 193 -13.03 9.41 6.04
C THR A 193 -12.52 8.10 6.64
N HIS A 194 -12.08 8.10 7.90
CA HIS A 194 -11.51 6.91 8.51
C HIS A 194 -12.50 5.74 8.45
N HIS A 195 -13.78 5.92 8.80
CA HIS A 195 -14.79 4.86 8.72
C HIS A 195 -15.02 4.28 7.30
N LEU A 196 -14.63 5.01 6.25
CA LEU A 196 -14.67 4.56 4.85
C LEU A 196 -13.45 3.73 4.46
N ASN A 197 -12.46 3.61 5.36
CA ASN A 197 -11.40 2.65 5.23
C ASN A 197 -12.04 1.28 4.96
N PRO A 198 -11.68 0.58 3.87
CA PRO A 198 -12.14 -0.78 3.64
C PRO A 198 -11.87 -1.69 4.86
N ALA A 199 -10.83 -1.39 5.65
CA ALA A 199 -10.49 -2.04 6.90
C ALA A 199 -11.42 -1.72 8.10
N ASN A 200 -12.34 -0.75 7.99
CA ASN A 200 -13.30 -0.38 9.04
C ASN A 200 -14.70 -0.97 8.83
N GLY A 201 -14.98 -1.48 7.63
CA GLY A 201 -16.07 -2.45 7.40
C GLY A 201 -15.68 -3.88 7.80
N VAL A 202 -14.44 -4.07 8.21
CA VAL A 202 -13.92 -5.25 8.90
C VAL A 202 -14.35 -5.14 10.35
N ARG A 203 -14.81 -6.22 10.95
CA ARG A 203 -15.10 -6.27 12.39
C ARG A 203 -13.99 -5.56 13.15
N LYS A 204 -14.33 -4.51 13.91
CA LYS A 204 -13.44 -3.96 14.93
C LYS A 204 -12.85 -5.14 15.67
N ALA A 205 -11.52 -5.12 15.85
CA ALA A 205 -10.84 -5.89 16.87
C ALA A 205 -11.37 -5.44 18.24
N ALA A 206 -12.60 -5.84 18.57
CA ALA A 206 -12.99 -6.00 19.95
C ALA A 206 -12.07 -7.11 20.48
N GLU A 207 -11.19 -6.73 21.40
CA GLU A 207 -10.51 -7.63 22.33
C GLU A 207 -9.76 -8.78 21.65
N ARG A 208 -8.64 -8.49 20.98
CA ARG A 208 -7.59 -9.50 20.80
C ARG A 208 -6.49 -9.23 21.81
N GLU A 209 -6.48 -10.00 22.91
CA GLU A 209 -5.44 -9.94 23.95
C GLU A 209 -4.03 -10.29 23.43
N GLN A 210 -3.92 -10.88 22.24
CA GLN A 210 -2.64 -11.27 21.64
C GLN A 210 -2.41 -10.61 20.27
N PRO A 211 -1.17 -10.15 19.99
CA PRO A 211 -0.82 -9.54 18.72
C PRO A 211 -0.91 -10.55 17.57
N VAL A 212 -1.44 -10.11 16.43
CA VAL A 212 -1.47 -10.90 15.18
C VAL A 212 -0.06 -11.36 14.82
N LYS A 213 0.08 -12.65 14.53
CA LYS A 213 1.38 -13.31 14.35
C LYS A 213 1.81 -13.34 12.89
N MET A 214 0.86 -13.34 11.95
CA MET A 214 1.12 -13.50 10.51
C MET A 214 0.01 -12.90 9.66
N ASP A 215 0.40 -12.21 8.58
CA ASP A 215 -0.51 -11.84 7.51
C ASP A 215 -0.53 -12.94 6.46
N VAL A 216 -1.71 -13.38 6.03
CA VAL A 216 -1.91 -14.41 5.00
C VAL A 216 -2.55 -13.75 3.80
N VAL A 217 -1.86 -13.75 2.67
CA VAL A 217 -2.29 -13.10 1.43
C VAL A 217 -2.55 -14.16 0.38
N MET A 218 -3.77 -14.20 -0.14
CA MET A 218 -4.18 -15.16 -1.16
C MET A 218 -4.91 -14.53 -2.34
N VAL A 219 -4.86 -15.20 -3.49
CA VAL A 219 -5.51 -14.76 -4.73
C VAL A 219 -6.72 -15.66 -5.01
N SER A 220 -7.87 -15.07 -5.33
CA SER A 220 -9.15 -15.79 -5.50
C SER A 220 -9.91 -15.37 -6.76
N ASP A 221 -10.69 -16.30 -7.32
CA ASP A 221 -11.68 -16.04 -8.38
C ASP A 221 -13.04 -16.58 -7.93
N GLY A 222 -13.85 -15.72 -7.32
CA GLY A 222 -15.20 -16.03 -6.84
C GLY A 222 -16.27 -16.12 -7.94
N SER A 223 -15.91 -16.36 -9.21
CA SER A 223 -16.86 -16.42 -10.33
C SER A 223 -17.88 -17.56 -10.24
N ARG A 224 -17.59 -18.58 -9.43
CA ARG A 224 -18.45 -19.75 -9.22
C ARG A 224 -18.51 -20.11 -7.75
N LYS A 225 -19.64 -20.68 -7.32
CA LYS A 225 -19.88 -21.08 -5.93
C LYS A 225 -18.81 -22.04 -5.43
N GLU A 226 -18.38 -23.01 -6.23
CA GLU A 226 -17.37 -23.99 -5.83
C GLU A 226 -15.99 -23.35 -5.62
N LEU A 227 -15.68 -22.28 -6.37
CA LEU A 227 -14.44 -21.52 -6.20
C LEU A 227 -14.51 -20.63 -4.95
N MET A 228 -15.66 -20.04 -4.66
CA MET A 228 -15.87 -19.30 -3.41
C MET A 228 -15.74 -20.22 -2.19
N GLU A 229 -16.37 -21.40 -2.23
CA GLU A 229 -16.28 -22.41 -1.16
C GLU A 229 -14.84 -22.92 -0.98
N MET A 230 -14.07 -23.02 -2.06
CA MET A 230 -12.66 -23.37 -1.99
C MET A 230 -11.85 -22.32 -1.23
N THR A 231 -12.00 -21.03 -1.58
CA THR A 231 -11.36 -19.93 -0.85
C THR A 231 -11.79 -19.91 0.62
N GLN A 232 -13.09 -20.07 0.90
CA GLN A 232 -13.59 -20.09 2.28
C GLN A 232 -12.99 -21.26 3.08
N ARG A 233 -12.87 -22.46 2.50
CA ARG A 233 -12.22 -23.59 3.17
C ARG A 233 -10.75 -23.34 3.50
N ALA A 234 -10.01 -22.67 2.62
CA ALA A 234 -8.63 -22.28 2.89
C ALA A 234 -8.54 -21.32 4.09
N ILE A 235 -9.45 -20.34 4.14
CA ILE A 235 -9.56 -19.38 5.25
C ILE A 235 -9.91 -20.10 6.56
N ASP A 236 -10.94 -20.94 6.55
CA ASP A 236 -11.43 -21.65 7.73
C ASP A 236 -10.36 -22.57 8.33
N SER A 237 -9.48 -23.15 7.50
CA SER A 237 -8.35 -23.97 7.97
C SER A 237 -7.30 -23.19 8.78
N MET A 238 -7.35 -21.85 8.77
CA MET A 238 -6.48 -20.95 9.52
C MET A 238 -7.20 -20.17 10.62
N GLN A 239 -8.53 -20.28 10.74
CA GLN A 239 -9.33 -19.44 11.64
C GLN A 239 -8.95 -19.58 13.12
N ALA A 240 -8.41 -20.74 13.52
CA ALA A 240 -7.95 -21.00 14.89
C ALA A 240 -6.58 -20.37 15.21
N GLU A 241 -5.91 -19.75 14.23
CA GLU A 241 -4.59 -19.14 14.40
C GLU A 241 -4.73 -17.61 14.51
N ASP A 242 -3.80 -16.95 15.23
CA ASP A 242 -3.76 -15.48 15.33
C ASP A 242 -3.25 -14.84 14.03
N VAL A 243 -4.08 -14.88 12.98
CA VAL A 243 -3.75 -14.37 11.64
C VAL A 243 -4.65 -13.23 11.21
N ASN A 244 -4.12 -12.45 10.28
CA ASN A 244 -4.85 -11.50 9.47
C ASN A 244 -4.89 -12.04 8.03
N ILE A 245 -6.07 -12.29 7.48
CA ILE A 245 -6.22 -12.93 6.18
C ILE A 245 -6.74 -11.92 5.17
N ILE A 246 -6.06 -11.81 4.04
CA ILE A 246 -6.34 -10.84 2.98
C ILE A 246 -6.46 -11.58 1.65
N VAL A 247 -7.61 -11.41 1.00
CA VAL A 247 -7.96 -12.05 -0.27
C VAL A 247 -7.96 -11.00 -1.38
N ALA A 248 -7.09 -11.18 -2.37
CA ALA A 248 -7.14 -10.47 -3.64
C ALA A 248 -8.15 -11.16 -4.57
N GLU A 249 -9.35 -10.60 -4.66
CA GLU A 249 -10.50 -11.19 -5.35
C GLU A 249 -10.71 -10.54 -6.73
N LYS A 250 -10.96 -11.39 -7.73
CA LYS A 250 -11.21 -10.99 -9.11
C LYS A 250 -12.59 -10.37 -9.30
N GLN A 251 -13.60 -10.89 -8.59
CA GLN A 251 -14.99 -10.47 -8.72
C GLN A 251 -15.32 -9.33 -7.75
N ASN A 252 -15.79 -8.20 -8.28
CA ASN A 252 -16.20 -7.07 -7.45
C ASN A 252 -17.35 -7.46 -6.50
N GLY A 253 -17.22 -7.09 -5.23
CA GLY A 253 -18.28 -7.27 -4.22
C GLY A 253 -18.31 -8.64 -3.54
N ILE A 254 -17.53 -9.62 -3.99
CA ILE A 254 -17.36 -10.89 -3.27
C ILE A 254 -16.58 -10.65 -1.97
N ARG A 255 -17.00 -11.32 -0.90
CA ARG A 255 -16.39 -11.25 0.43
C ARG A 255 -16.35 -12.64 1.06
N TYR A 256 -15.39 -12.84 1.95
CA TYR A 256 -15.20 -14.09 2.67
C TYR A 256 -15.31 -13.86 4.18
N ALA A 257 -15.86 -14.83 4.91
CA ALA A 257 -15.89 -14.74 6.36
C ALA A 257 -14.47 -14.83 6.91
N HIS A 258 -14.15 -14.02 7.92
CA HIS A 258 -12.84 -13.97 8.58
C HIS A 258 -11.66 -13.54 7.69
N ALA A 259 -11.93 -12.86 6.58
CA ALA A 259 -10.89 -12.28 5.74
C ALA A 259 -11.27 -10.91 5.18
N ASP A 260 -10.26 -10.08 4.99
CA ASP A 260 -10.36 -8.84 4.23
C ASP A 260 -10.33 -9.16 2.74
N THR A 261 -11.01 -8.35 1.93
CA THR A 261 -11.06 -8.55 0.48
C THR A 261 -10.69 -7.27 -0.25
N LEU A 262 -9.79 -7.38 -1.23
CA LEU A 262 -9.38 -6.31 -2.13
C LEU A 262 -9.53 -6.73 -3.58
N ALA A 263 -9.78 -5.77 -4.47
CA ALA A 263 -9.90 -6.05 -5.90
C ALA A 263 -8.53 -6.34 -6.53
N GLN A 264 -8.47 -7.37 -7.37
CA GLN A 264 -7.29 -7.65 -8.19
C GLN A 264 -7.00 -6.49 -9.17
N PRO A 265 -5.72 -6.24 -9.51
CA PRO A 265 -5.38 -5.35 -10.61
C PRO A 265 -5.97 -5.85 -11.93
N SER A 266 -6.36 -4.90 -12.77
CA SER A 266 -6.68 -5.13 -14.17
C SER A 266 -5.69 -4.33 -15.02
N PRO A 267 -4.89 -4.98 -15.90
CA PRO A 267 -4.81 -6.42 -16.13
C PRO A 267 -4.18 -7.21 -14.96
N PHE A 268 -4.59 -8.47 -14.80
CA PHE A 268 -4.15 -9.37 -13.71
C PHE A 268 -2.62 -9.51 -13.63
N ASN A 269 -2.13 -9.55 -12.39
CA ASN A 269 -0.74 -9.83 -12.07
C ASN A 269 -0.66 -10.47 -10.68
N TYR A 270 -0.19 -11.72 -10.61
CA TYR A 270 -0.15 -12.53 -9.40
C TYR A 270 0.67 -11.88 -8.29
N ASN A 271 1.92 -11.51 -8.56
CA ASN A 271 2.79 -10.88 -7.56
C ASN A 271 2.30 -9.48 -7.17
N GLU A 272 1.63 -8.75 -8.07
CA GLU A 272 0.99 -7.48 -7.71
C GLU A 272 -0.18 -7.67 -6.74
N CYS A 273 -1.02 -8.70 -6.94
CA CYS A 273 -2.06 -9.09 -5.98
C CYS A 273 -1.46 -9.36 -4.60
N LEU A 274 -0.41 -10.18 -4.56
CA LEU A 274 0.28 -10.55 -3.33
C LEU A 274 0.91 -9.33 -2.64
N ASN A 275 1.55 -8.43 -3.40
CA ASN A 275 2.12 -7.19 -2.86
C ASN A 275 1.04 -6.25 -2.31
N LYS A 276 -0.10 -6.10 -3.00
CA LYS A 276 -1.22 -5.27 -2.53
C LYS A 276 -1.78 -5.80 -1.22
N GLY A 277 -1.98 -7.11 -1.10
CA GLY A 277 -2.39 -7.69 0.17
C GLY A 277 -1.32 -7.53 1.24
N ALA A 278 -0.05 -7.76 0.92
CA ALA A 278 1.04 -7.57 1.88
C ALA A 278 1.09 -6.14 2.44
N MET A 279 0.76 -5.11 1.65
CA MET A 279 0.74 -3.72 2.11
C MET A 279 -0.36 -3.40 3.14
N LEU A 280 -1.42 -4.19 3.23
CA LEU A 280 -2.50 -3.97 4.21
C LEU A 280 -2.16 -4.56 5.59
N GLY A 281 -1.24 -5.53 5.63
CA GLY A 281 -0.78 -6.17 6.85
C GLY A 281 0.44 -5.51 7.47
N ASN A 282 0.64 -5.70 8.77
CA ASN A 282 1.78 -5.19 9.53
C ASN A 282 2.50 -6.26 10.38
N SER A 283 2.11 -7.53 10.24
CA SER A 283 2.70 -8.65 10.97
C SER A 283 4.15 -8.89 10.54
N SER A 284 4.95 -9.44 11.47
CA SER A 284 6.37 -9.76 11.24
C SER A 284 6.60 -10.84 10.17
N PHE A 285 5.58 -11.66 9.89
CA PHE A 285 5.60 -12.72 8.89
C PHE A 285 4.46 -12.55 7.88
N ILE A 286 4.74 -12.88 6.63
CA ILE A 286 3.78 -12.88 5.52
C ILE A 286 3.73 -14.29 4.95
N CYS A 287 2.55 -14.91 4.91
CA CYS A 287 2.29 -16.09 4.12
C CYS A 287 1.68 -15.67 2.78
N PHE A 288 2.34 -16.03 1.69
CA PHE A 288 1.83 -15.88 0.33
C PHE A 288 1.35 -17.23 -0.15
N THR A 289 0.09 -17.32 -0.58
CA THR A 289 -0.54 -18.62 -0.84
C THR A 289 -1.58 -18.54 -1.95
N ASN A 290 -1.80 -19.67 -2.63
CA ASN A 290 -3.00 -19.88 -3.41
C ASN A 290 -4.23 -20.01 -2.47
N ASN A 291 -5.43 -19.93 -3.04
CA ASN A 291 -6.70 -20.16 -2.34
C ASN A 291 -7.17 -21.63 -2.38
N ASP A 292 -6.49 -22.51 -3.12
CA ASP A 292 -6.83 -23.94 -3.25
C ASP A 292 -6.00 -24.83 -2.32
N VAL A 293 -5.85 -24.38 -1.07
CA VAL A 293 -5.01 -25.01 -0.06
C VAL A 293 -5.76 -25.34 1.24
N LEU A 294 -5.21 -26.26 2.04
CA LEU A 294 -5.57 -26.43 3.45
C LEU A 294 -4.32 -26.43 4.32
N PHE A 295 -4.37 -25.61 5.36
CA PHE A 295 -3.29 -25.48 6.32
C PHE A 295 -3.41 -26.54 7.43
N PRO A 296 -2.29 -27.09 7.92
CA PRO A 296 -2.29 -28.00 9.06
C PRO A 296 -2.52 -27.22 10.38
N GLN A 297 -3.06 -27.89 11.40
CA GLN A 297 -3.20 -27.30 12.73
C GLN A 297 -1.84 -26.86 13.29
N GLY A 298 -1.78 -25.67 13.91
CA GLY A 298 -0.55 -25.11 14.47
C GLY A 298 0.41 -24.59 13.39
N PHE A 299 -0.06 -24.35 12.17
CA PHE A 299 0.78 -23.91 11.04
C PHE A 299 1.64 -22.71 11.41
N VAL A 300 1.05 -21.67 11.98
CA VAL A 300 1.75 -20.43 12.33
C VAL A 300 2.87 -20.69 13.35
N LYS A 301 2.56 -21.48 14.39
CA LYS A 301 3.55 -21.86 15.42
C LYS A 301 4.72 -22.64 14.81
N GLN A 302 4.44 -23.59 13.93
CA GLN A 302 5.46 -24.41 13.27
C GLN A 302 6.36 -23.56 12.39
N VAL A 303 5.78 -22.66 11.59
CA VAL A 303 6.53 -21.74 10.71
C VAL A 303 7.44 -20.84 11.52
N ILE A 304 6.90 -20.13 12.53
CA ILE A 304 7.67 -19.18 13.34
C ILE A 304 8.81 -19.90 14.06
N SER A 305 8.54 -21.08 14.62
CA SER A 305 9.56 -21.90 15.26
C SER A 305 10.69 -22.24 14.30
N LYS A 306 10.39 -22.78 13.11
CA LYS A 306 11.41 -23.18 12.13
C LYS A 306 12.18 -22.00 11.55
N MET A 307 11.51 -20.89 11.25
CA MET A 307 12.18 -19.69 10.74
C MET A 307 13.10 -19.03 11.77
N ASN A 308 12.87 -19.25 13.07
CA ASN A 308 13.74 -18.76 14.15
C ASN A 308 14.83 -19.77 14.55
N ALA A 309 14.57 -21.08 14.46
CA ALA A 309 15.43 -22.15 15.01
C ALA A 309 16.49 -22.71 14.05
N THR A 310 16.97 -21.92 13.11
CA THR A 310 17.90 -22.39 12.06
C THR A 310 19.29 -22.76 12.60
N LYS A 311 19.90 -23.81 12.03
CA LYS A 311 21.30 -24.20 12.29
C LYS A 311 22.25 -22.99 12.12
N GLY A 312 23.08 -22.74 13.13
CA GLY A 312 24.03 -21.62 13.18
C GLY A 312 23.49 -20.32 13.79
N GLY A 313 22.26 -20.31 14.31
CA GLY A 313 21.69 -19.15 15.02
C GLY A 313 21.24 -17.99 14.12
N ILE A 314 21.37 -18.10 12.79
CA ILE A 314 20.98 -17.07 11.82
C ILE A 314 19.59 -17.38 11.24
N PRO A 315 18.53 -16.66 11.67
CA PRO A 315 17.15 -16.95 11.28
C PRO A 315 16.93 -17.00 9.77
N ALA A 316 15.97 -17.79 9.31
CA ALA A 316 15.60 -17.85 7.89
C ALA A 316 14.83 -16.58 7.47
N ASP A 317 15.06 -16.15 6.24
CA ASP A 317 14.33 -15.06 5.59
C ASP A 317 13.02 -15.55 4.97
N VAL A 318 13.06 -16.76 4.41
CA VAL A 318 11.97 -17.38 3.65
C VAL A 318 11.83 -18.85 4.06
N LEU A 319 10.59 -19.35 4.11
CA LEU A 319 10.26 -20.75 4.34
C LEU A 319 9.33 -21.22 3.23
N SER A 320 9.74 -22.26 2.50
CA SER A 320 8.88 -22.97 1.55
C SER A 320 8.32 -24.23 2.19
N VAL A 321 7.02 -24.47 2.00
CA VAL A 321 6.32 -25.66 2.52
C VAL A 321 6.29 -26.78 1.49
N ARG A 322 6.13 -28.03 1.92
CA ARG A 322 5.89 -29.14 1.00
C ARG A 322 4.39 -29.30 0.75
N ASN A 323 4.03 -29.90 -0.38
CA ASN A 323 2.64 -30.30 -0.63
C ASN A 323 2.28 -31.61 0.09
N GLN A 324 1.02 -32.04 -0.01
CA GLN A 324 0.52 -33.29 0.59
C GLN A 324 1.22 -34.56 0.10
N HIS A 325 1.89 -34.52 -1.05
CA HIS A 325 2.65 -35.65 -1.60
C HIS A 325 4.12 -35.65 -1.16
N GLY A 326 4.49 -34.73 -0.27
CA GLY A 326 5.86 -34.60 0.22
C GLY A 326 6.80 -33.86 -0.73
N PHE A 327 6.28 -33.31 -1.84
CA PHE A 327 7.10 -32.62 -2.83
C PHE A 327 7.37 -31.17 -2.41
N ILE A 328 8.63 -30.77 -2.53
CA ILE A 328 9.12 -29.40 -2.40
C ILE A 328 10.22 -29.21 -3.44
N HIS A 329 10.15 -28.13 -4.23
CA HIS A 329 11.14 -27.91 -5.27
C HIS A 329 12.50 -27.56 -4.63
N PRO A 330 13.61 -28.23 -5.02
CA PRO A 330 14.91 -28.03 -4.37
C PRO A 330 15.46 -26.62 -4.60
N GLU A 331 15.25 -26.06 -5.80
CA GLU A 331 15.85 -24.79 -6.22
C GLU A 331 14.89 -23.60 -6.22
N MET A 332 13.58 -23.85 -6.10
CA MET A 332 12.55 -22.81 -6.26
C MET A 332 11.66 -22.78 -5.04
N ILE A 333 11.13 -21.61 -4.73
CA ILE A 333 10.12 -21.50 -3.68
C ILE A 333 8.89 -22.33 -4.01
N SER A 334 8.13 -22.68 -2.97
CA SER A 334 6.81 -23.28 -3.14
C SER A 334 5.81 -22.21 -3.58
N GLY A 335 5.68 -21.98 -4.89
CA GLY A 335 4.83 -20.91 -5.45
C GLY A 335 3.36 -20.96 -5.02
N PHE A 336 2.86 -22.13 -4.61
CA PHE A 336 1.51 -22.32 -4.09
C PHE A 336 1.36 -21.88 -2.62
N CYS A 337 2.44 -21.87 -1.84
CA CYS A 337 2.46 -21.43 -0.45
C CYS A 337 3.91 -21.25 0.04
N PHE A 338 4.28 -20.06 0.47
CA PHE A 338 5.57 -19.78 1.12
C PHE A 338 5.43 -18.65 2.13
N VAL A 339 6.33 -18.61 3.12
CA VAL A 339 6.34 -17.59 4.15
C VAL A 339 7.62 -16.77 4.06
N MET A 340 7.50 -15.46 4.14
CA MET A 340 8.62 -14.51 4.12
C MET A 340 8.54 -13.60 5.35
N ARG A 341 9.69 -13.20 5.91
CA ARG A 341 9.69 -12.13 6.90
C ARG A 341 9.28 -10.81 6.25
N ARG A 342 8.52 -10.01 7.00
CA ARG A 342 8.15 -8.65 6.58
C ARG A 342 9.37 -7.79 6.26
N SER A 343 10.41 -7.88 7.09
CA SER A 343 11.68 -7.18 6.88
C SER A 343 12.38 -7.60 5.58
N THR A 344 12.33 -8.89 5.24
CA THR A 344 12.87 -9.44 4.00
C THR A 344 12.09 -8.93 2.79
N TRP A 345 10.76 -8.99 2.82
CA TRP A 345 9.90 -8.45 1.76
C TRP A 345 10.15 -6.94 1.54
N ASN A 346 10.29 -6.18 2.63
CA ASN A 346 10.66 -4.76 2.58
C ASN A 346 12.06 -4.53 1.99
N LYS A 347 13.03 -5.40 2.29
CA LYS A 347 14.42 -5.30 1.79
C LYS A 347 14.48 -5.49 0.28
N ILE A 348 13.70 -6.42 -0.28
CA ILE A 348 13.65 -6.67 -1.73
C ILE A 348 12.70 -5.73 -2.49
N GLY A 349 12.00 -4.83 -1.78
CA GLY A 349 11.08 -3.87 -2.40
C GLY A 349 9.78 -4.49 -2.89
N GLY A 350 9.37 -5.63 -2.32
CA GLY A 350 8.23 -6.41 -2.77
C GLY A 350 8.58 -7.50 -3.81
N LEU A 351 7.58 -8.33 -4.12
CA LEU A 351 7.70 -9.39 -5.11
C LEU A 351 7.73 -8.80 -6.52
N ASP A 352 8.58 -9.32 -7.40
CA ASP A 352 8.76 -8.80 -8.75
C ASP A 352 7.50 -9.00 -9.61
N THR A 353 6.94 -7.91 -10.13
CA THR A 353 5.70 -7.93 -10.91
C THR A 353 5.92 -8.01 -12.43
N ARG A 354 7.15 -8.25 -12.91
CA ARG A 354 7.43 -8.34 -14.35
C ARG A 354 6.70 -9.52 -15.02
N TYR A 355 6.39 -10.58 -14.27
CA TYR A 355 5.71 -11.78 -14.78
C TYR A 355 4.29 -11.84 -14.21
N ARG A 356 3.29 -11.91 -15.09
CA ARG A 356 1.89 -11.77 -14.68
C ARG A 356 1.34 -12.99 -13.96
N PHE A 357 1.73 -14.20 -14.34
CA PHE A 357 1.19 -15.41 -13.73
C PHE A 357 2.20 -16.56 -13.69
N TRP A 358 2.43 -17.28 -14.79
CA TRP A 358 3.51 -18.28 -14.83
C TRP A 358 4.86 -17.58 -14.62
N CYS A 359 5.77 -18.27 -13.94
CA CYS A 359 7.07 -17.75 -13.53
C CYS A 359 7.06 -16.59 -12.52
N ALA A 360 5.92 -16.26 -11.90
CA ALA A 360 5.87 -15.31 -10.79
C ALA A 360 6.62 -15.81 -9.54
N ASP A 361 6.59 -17.11 -9.29
CA ASP A 361 7.37 -17.81 -8.27
C ASP A 361 8.84 -18.01 -8.67
N ASN A 362 9.09 -18.31 -9.95
CA ASN A 362 10.45 -18.36 -10.52
C ASN A 362 11.20 -17.04 -10.30
N VAL A 363 10.59 -15.90 -10.68
CA VAL A 363 11.23 -14.59 -10.51
C VAL A 363 11.43 -14.24 -9.03
N THR A 364 10.53 -14.69 -8.15
CA THR A 364 10.69 -14.52 -6.71
C THR A 364 11.87 -15.33 -6.18
N SER A 365 12.09 -16.54 -6.70
CA SER A 365 13.27 -17.37 -6.37
C SER A 365 14.56 -16.69 -6.80
N GLU A 366 14.59 -16.07 -7.99
CA GLU A 366 15.73 -15.28 -8.47
C GLU A 366 15.94 -14.02 -7.62
N GLN A 367 14.88 -13.33 -7.16
CA GLN A 367 15.00 -12.22 -6.22
C GLN A 367 15.64 -12.66 -4.91
N ILE A 368 15.19 -13.78 -4.34
CA ILE A 368 15.74 -14.35 -3.10
C ILE A 368 17.23 -14.68 -3.26
N ALA A 369 17.61 -15.35 -4.35
CA ALA A 369 18.99 -15.70 -4.64
C ALA A 369 19.86 -14.44 -4.82
N SER A 370 19.41 -13.49 -5.65
CA SER A 370 20.14 -12.25 -5.95
C SER A 370 20.37 -11.36 -4.71
N ALA A 371 19.45 -11.40 -3.75
CA ALA A 371 19.55 -10.65 -2.49
C ALA A 371 20.30 -11.40 -1.37
N GLY A 372 20.83 -12.60 -1.65
CA GLY A 372 21.55 -13.45 -0.69
C GLY A 372 20.68 -13.88 0.49
N LEU A 373 19.37 -14.04 0.28
CA LEU A 373 18.41 -14.36 1.34
C LEU A 373 18.38 -15.85 1.63
N LYS A 374 18.24 -16.20 2.91
CA LYS A 374 18.25 -17.59 3.37
C LYS A 374 16.85 -18.19 3.33
N GLU A 375 16.63 -19.04 2.35
CA GLU A 375 15.44 -19.90 2.29
C GLU A 375 15.67 -21.20 3.07
N ILE A 376 14.64 -21.67 3.79
CA ILE A 376 14.56 -23.04 4.29
C ILE A 376 13.44 -23.82 3.63
N LYS A 377 13.72 -25.08 3.30
CA LYS A 377 12.74 -26.05 2.79
C LYS A 377 12.16 -26.82 3.97
N SER A 378 10.88 -26.64 4.24
CA SER A 378 10.22 -27.20 5.43
C SER A 378 9.44 -28.47 5.11
N ASP A 379 9.42 -29.38 6.07
CA ASP A 379 8.53 -30.54 6.20
C ASP A 379 7.10 -30.19 6.63
N ILE A 380 6.75 -28.91 6.79
CA ILE A 380 5.36 -28.50 7.03
C ILE A 380 4.58 -28.80 5.75
N ALA A 381 3.57 -29.66 5.84
CA ALA A 381 2.75 -30.07 4.70
C ALA A 381 1.49 -29.21 4.63
N VAL A 382 1.32 -28.50 3.51
CA VAL A 382 0.08 -27.81 3.15
C VAL A 382 -0.58 -28.60 2.03
N ILE A 383 -1.86 -28.93 2.17
CA ILE A 383 -2.59 -29.63 1.11
C ILE A 383 -2.83 -28.61 0.00
N HIS A 384 -2.51 -28.96 -1.24
CA HIS A 384 -2.70 -28.14 -2.42
C HIS A 384 -3.52 -28.93 -3.44
N PHE A 385 -4.75 -28.49 -3.72
CA PHE A 385 -5.71 -29.24 -4.55
C PHE A 385 -5.51 -29.06 -6.06
N THR A 386 -4.56 -28.24 -6.49
CA THR A 386 -4.18 -28.00 -7.90
C THR A 386 -5.41 -27.73 -8.78
N SER A 387 -6.01 -26.56 -8.62
CA SER A 387 -7.17 -26.14 -9.44
C SER A 387 -6.72 -25.47 -10.75
N ALA A 388 -7.38 -25.82 -11.86
CA ALA A 388 -7.10 -25.29 -13.19
C ALA A 388 -7.84 -23.96 -13.43
N SER A 389 -7.22 -22.84 -13.01
CA SER A 389 -7.75 -21.47 -13.18
C SER A 389 -7.59 -20.87 -14.59
N LEU A 390 -6.93 -21.57 -15.51
CA LEU A 390 -6.59 -21.06 -16.85
C LEU A 390 -7.66 -21.27 -17.94
N LYS A 391 -8.73 -22.02 -17.66
CA LYS A 391 -9.65 -22.52 -18.70
C LYS A 391 -10.61 -21.47 -19.28
N THR A 392 -10.61 -20.22 -18.79
CA THR A 392 -11.58 -19.17 -19.16
C THR A 392 -10.95 -17.94 -19.82
N LEU A 393 -9.64 -17.94 -20.09
CA LEU A 393 -8.94 -16.84 -20.74
C LEU A 393 -8.98 -16.96 -22.27
N ASP A 394 -9.00 -15.83 -22.98
CA ASP A 394 -8.80 -15.84 -24.44
C ASP A 394 -7.38 -16.31 -24.80
N ALA A 395 -7.18 -16.73 -26.04
CA ALA A 395 -5.93 -17.33 -26.48
C ALA A 395 -4.71 -16.40 -26.32
N HIS A 396 -4.89 -15.09 -26.49
CA HIS A 396 -3.80 -14.11 -26.36
C HIS A 396 -3.40 -13.92 -24.90
N THR A 397 -4.37 -13.65 -24.02
CA THR A 397 -4.11 -13.52 -22.58
C THR A 397 -3.63 -14.84 -21.97
N HIS A 398 -4.18 -15.98 -22.40
CA HIS A 398 -3.68 -17.29 -21.99
C HIS A 398 -2.20 -17.46 -22.37
N HIS A 399 -1.82 -17.12 -23.61
CA HIS A 399 -0.42 -17.16 -24.04
C HIS A 399 0.46 -16.23 -23.20
N GLU A 400 0.08 -14.96 -23.05
CA GLU A 400 0.83 -13.96 -22.28
C GLU A 400 1.06 -14.43 -20.84
N TYR A 401 0.04 -14.99 -20.19
CA TYR A 401 0.09 -15.37 -18.77
C TYR A 401 0.79 -16.71 -18.54
N THR A 402 1.01 -17.51 -19.59
CA THR A 402 1.59 -18.85 -19.49
C THR A 402 2.92 -18.94 -20.25
N THR A 403 2.90 -19.56 -21.42
CA THR A 403 4.05 -19.80 -22.30
C THR A 403 4.82 -18.53 -22.69
N GLY A 404 4.15 -17.38 -22.80
CA GLY A 404 4.78 -16.08 -23.01
C GLY A 404 5.65 -15.64 -21.82
N CYS A 405 5.16 -15.82 -20.59
CA CYS A 405 5.95 -15.59 -19.38
C CYS A 405 7.16 -16.53 -19.30
N VAL A 406 7.00 -17.81 -19.64
CA VAL A 406 8.10 -18.79 -19.62
C VAL A 406 9.20 -18.44 -20.61
N LYS A 407 8.84 -18.14 -21.87
CA LYS A 407 9.80 -17.72 -22.90
C LYS A 407 10.57 -16.47 -22.46
N ARG A 408 9.86 -15.50 -21.88
CA ARG A 408 10.49 -14.30 -21.34
C ARG A 408 11.42 -14.61 -20.18
N PHE A 409 11.01 -15.47 -19.25
CA PHE A 409 11.82 -15.84 -18.08
C PHE A 409 13.11 -16.56 -18.50
N ASN A 410 12.99 -17.54 -19.40
CA ASN A 410 14.11 -18.27 -19.95
C ASN A 410 15.12 -17.33 -20.62
N ARG A 411 14.65 -16.36 -21.41
CA ARG A 411 15.51 -15.35 -22.03
C ARG A 411 16.14 -14.40 -21.02
N ASP A 412 15.34 -13.84 -20.12
CA ASP A 412 15.78 -12.82 -19.16
C ASP A 412 16.80 -13.40 -18.14
N TYR A 413 16.76 -14.71 -17.86
CA TYR A 413 17.60 -15.38 -16.86
C TYR A 413 18.50 -16.51 -17.42
N GLY A 414 18.49 -16.75 -18.73
CA GLY A 414 19.26 -17.84 -19.36
C GLY A 414 18.86 -19.25 -18.93
N ARG A 415 17.59 -19.46 -18.54
CA ARG A 415 17.03 -20.71 -17.99
C ARG A 415 16.30 -21.53 -19.08
N ASN A 416 15.95 -22.78 -18.77
CA ASN A 416 15.13 -23.64 -19.63
C ASN A 416 13.97 -24.26 -18.83
N VAL A 417 13.18 -23.40 -18.19
CA VAL A 417 11.98 -23.79 -17.45
C VAL A 417 10.98 -24.41 -18.43
N LEU A 418 10.37 -25.54 -18.02
CA LEU A 418 9.43 -26.34 -18.82
C LEU A 418 9.96 -26.85 -20.18
N GLY A 419 11.28 -26.88 -20.39
CA GLY A 419 11.87 -27.39 -21.63
C GLY A 419 11.59 -26.54 -22.88
N MET A 420 11.22 -25.27 -22.71
CA MET A 420 10.78 -24.39 -23.79
C MET A 420 11.91 -23.63 -24.51
N GLY A 421 13.18 -23.97 -24.24
CA GLY A 421 14.36 -23.30 -24.80
C GLY A 421 14.74 -22.02 -24.04
N LYS A 422 15.98 -21.57 -24.25
CA LYS A 422 16.52 -20.33 -23.67
C LYS A 422 16.04 -19.09 -24.43
#